data_AF-A0A7R8HDS8-F1
#
_entry.id   AF-A0A7R8HDS8-F1
#
_cell.length_a   1.000
_cell.length_b   1.000
_cell.length_c   1.000
_cell.angle_alpha   90.00
_cell.angle_beta   90.00
_cell.angle_gamma   90.00
#
_symmetry.space_group_name_H-M   'P 1'
#
loop_
_entity.id
_entity.type
_entity.pdbx_description
1 polymer ?
#
loop_
_entity_poly.entity_id
_entity_poly.type
_entity_poly.pdbx_seq_one_letter_code
_entity_poly.pdbx_strand_id
1 'polypeptide(L)'
;MDELSSALPLNRAGKDSFGYTGSDVRNLDQNVMLKHLNSVLANGKIDKMLLEARTTFISKKESPKTASDYRPICVLPHIVQTLHRIIDSRLQKLPISEEHVGFRKMDGCSINHQILVGLIKRSKEQSKPISLAWLDMRKAFDSRRLDNTTTELSSDSTVSSRCVDITTDTSVSVTYSPAAPQGHRGDRPRDFSGAQSLS
;
A
#
# COMPACT_ATOMS: atom_id res chain seq x y z
N MET A 1 -20.79 -9.17 10.69
CA MET A 1 -21.15 -8.50 9.43
C MET A 1 -20.39 -7.18 9.26
N ASP A 2 -20.28 -6.35 10.31
CA ASP A 2 -19.77 -4.98 10.19
C ASP A 2 -18.25 -4.84 9.88
N GLU A 3 -17.42 -5.75 10.39
CA GLU A 3 -15.97 -5.68 10.15
C GLU A 3 -15.62 -6.02 8.69
N LEU A 4 -16.21 -7.08 8.11
CA LEU A 4 -15.98 -7.45 6.72
C LEU A 4 -16.50 -6.38 5.76
N SER A 5 -17.73 -5.89 5.96
CA SER A 5 -18.32 -4.87 5.08
C SER A 5 -17.47 -3.60 5.03
N SER A 6 -16.89 -3.19 6.17
CA SER A 6 -15.98 -2.04 6.26
C SER A 6 -14.63 -2.27 5.55
N ALA A 7 -14.16 -3.52 5.48
CA ALA A 7 -12.87 -3.87 4.91
C ALA A 7 -12.90 -4.06 3.39
N LEU A 8 -14.08 -4.30 2.78
CA LEU A 8 -14.22 -4.57 1.36
C LEU A 8 -13.64 -3.46 0.46
N PRO A 9 -13.05 -3.81 -0.70
CA PRO A 9 -12.46 -2.83 -1.62
C PRO A 9 -13.51 -1.89 -2.19
N LEU A 10 -13.20 -0.58 -2.32
CA LEU A 10 -14.09 0.41 -2.93
C LEU A 10 -14.51 0.02 -4.36
N ASN A 11 -15.70 0.41 -4.82
CA ASN A 11 -16.18 0.05 -6.17
C ASN A 11 -15.25 0.58 -7.27
N ARG A 12 -14.63 1.73 -7.01
CA ARG A 12 -13.63 2.36 -7.88
C ARG A 12 -12.21 1.79 -7.73
N ALA A 13 -12.02 0.74 -6.92
CA ALA A 13 -10.72 0.10 -6.81
C ALA A 13 -10.30 -0.46 -8.18
N GLY A 14 -9.02 -0.28 -8.51
CA GLY A 14 -8.44 -0.84 -9.72
C GLY A 14 -8.48 -2.36 -9.74
N LYS A 15 -8.04 -2.95 -10.84
CA LYS A 15 -7.95 -4.41 -10.96
C LYS A 15 -6.84 -4.95 -10.07
N ASP A 16 -7.09 -6.07 -9.39
CA ASP A 16 -6.06 -6.81 -8.65
C ASP A 16 -5.19 -7.69 -9.56
N SER A 17 -4.40 -8.58 -8.96
CA SER A 17 -3.52 -9.50 -9.67
C SER A 17 -4.25 -10.53 -10.52
N PHE A 18 -5.50 -10.88 -10.18
CA PHE A 18 -6.34 -11.75 -11.00
C PHE A 18 -7.21 -10.99 -12.01
N GLY A 19 -7.17 -9.65 -11.97
CA GLY A 19 -7.96 -8.82 -12.87
C GLY A 19 -9.36 -8.46 -12.35
N TYR A 20 -9.72 -8.87 -11.13
CA TYR A 20 -10.99 -8.54 -10.50
C TYR A 20 -10.99 -7.09 -10.00
N THR A 21 -12.12 -6.42 -10.11
CA THR A 21 -12.36 -5.08 -9.56
C THR A 21 -12.95 -5.15 -8.15
N GLY A 22 -12.98 -4.00 -7.46
CA GLY A 22 -13.61 -3.95 -6.13
C GLY A 22 -15.11 -4.27 -6.15
N SER A 23 -15.80 -3.97 -7.26
CA SER A 23 -17.21 -4.33 -7.45
C SER A 23 -17.40 -5.84 -7.58
N ASP A 24 -16.52 -6.52 -8.32
CA ASP A 24 -16.60 -7.98 -8.50
C ASP A 24 -16.51 -8.71 -7.15
N VAL A 25 -15.59 -8.26 -6.30
CA VAL A 25 -15.37 -8.83 -4.97
C VAL A 25 -16.54 -8.56 -4.03
N ARG A 26 -17.19 -7.40 -4.14
CA ARG A 26 -18.39 -7.07 -3.36
C ARG A 26 -19.61 -7.89 -3.75
N ASN A 27 -19.68 -8.34 -5.00
CA ASN A 27 -20.77 -9.17 -5.50
C ASN A 27 -20.63 -10.65 -5.09
N LEU A 28 -19.49 -11.05 -4.51
CA LEU A 28 -19.32 -12.39 -3.97
C LEU A 28 -20.19 -12.62 -2.74
N ASP A 29 -20.56 -13.87 -2.49
CA ASP A 29 -21.26 -14.26 -1.26
C ASP A 29 -20.37 -13.99 -0.04
N GLN A 30 -20.80 -13.04 0.79
CA GLN A 30 -20.07 -12.63 1.98
C GLN A 30 -19.96 -13.76 3.01
N ASN A 31 -20.91 -14.69 3.08
CA ASN A 31 -20.81 -15.83 3.99
C ASN A 31 -19.68 -16.77 3.61
N VAL A 32 -19.51 -17.01 2.30
CA VAL A 32 -18.40 -17.82 1.77
C VAL A 32 -17.08 -17.12 2.05
N MET A 33 -17.01 -15.81 1.78
CA MET A 33 -15.82 -15.01 2.06
C MET A 33 -15.46 -15.03 3.55
N LEU A 34 -16.42 -14.82 4.44
CA LEU A 34 -16.22 -14.89 5.90
C LEU A 34 -15.66 -16.24 6.33
N LYS A 35 -16.26 -17.34 5.85
CA LYS A 35 -15.79 -18.70 6.18
C LYS A 35 -14.34 -18.91 5.72
N HIS A 36 -14.01 -18.46 4.51
CA HIS A 36 -12.65 -18.54 3.99
C HIS A 36 -11.66 -17.71 4.82
N LEU A 37 -11.96 -16.43 5.07
CA LEU A 37 -11.09 -15.55 5.85
C LEU A 37 -10.90 -16.04 7.29
N ASN A 38 -11.95 -16.54 7.93
CA ASN A 38 -11.87 -17.11 9.27
C ASN A 38 -11.04 -18.41 9.27
N SER A 39 -11.16 -19.24 8.23
CA SER A 39 -10.33 -20.44 8.07
C SER A 39 -8.85 -20.06 7.93
N VAL A 40 -8.53 -19.04 7.13
CA VAL A 40 -7.16 -18.51 7.00
C VAL A 40 -6.62 -18.01 8.34
N LEU A 41 -7.39 -17.19 9.07
CA LEU A 41 -7.01 -16.70 10.39
C LEU A 41 -6.82 -17.84 11.41
N ALA A 42 -7.67 -18.87 11.34
CA ALA A 42 -7.55 -20.05 12.18
C ALA A 42 -6.32 -20.88 11.82
N ASN A 43 -5.98 -21.03 10.55
CA ASN A 43 -4.86 -21.89 10.15
C ASN A 43 -3.51 -21.16 10.09
N GLY A 44 -3.52 -19.83 10.09
CA GLY A 44 -2.32 -19.01 9.95
C GLY A 44 -1.69 -19.07 8.56
N LYS A 45 -2.41 -19.58 7.55
CA LYS A 45 -1.86 -19.86 6.21
C LYS A 45 -2.77 -19.33 5.12
N ILE A 46 -2.18 -18.63 4.15
CA ILE A 46 -2.83 -18.20 2.91
C ILE A 46 -2.38 -19.12 1.78
N ASP A 47 -3.30 -19.49 0.89
CA ASP A 47 -2.97 -20.25 -0.31
C ASP A 47 -1.98 -19.46 -1.18
N LYS A 48 -0.91 -20.12 -1.65
CA LYS A 48 0.18 -19.48 -2.41
C LYS A 48 -0.31 -18.69 -3.62
N MET A 49 -1.36 -19.18 -4.29
CA MET A 49 -1.97 -18.48 -5.43
C MET A 49 -2.51 -17.11 -5.03
N LEU A 50 -3.09 -16.97 -3.83
CA LEU A 50 -3.61 -15.71 -3.31
C LEU A 50 -2.49 -14.74 -2.88
N LEU A 51 -1.25 -15.19 -2.81
CA LEU A 51 -0.09 -14.36 -2.48
C LEU A 51 0.61 -13.79 -3.73
N GLU A 52 0.16 -14.19 -4.92
CA GLU A 52 0.68 -13.65 -6.18
C GLU A 52 0.20 -12.21 -6.37
N ALA A 53 1.15 -11.27 -6.35
CA ALA A 53 0.86 -9.84 -6.51
C ALA A 53 1.24 -9.36 -7.90
N ARG A 54 0.50 -8.36 -8.39
CA ARG A 54 0.86 -7.66 -9.63
C ARG A 54 1.68 -6.43 -9.30
N THR A 55 2.89 -6.34 -9.83
CA THR A 55 3.72 -5.16 -9.66
C THR A 55 3.58 -4.23 -10.86
N THR A 56 3.19 -2.98 -10.58
CA THR A 56 3.10 -1.90 -11.56
C THR A 56 4.13 -0.82 -11.21
N PHE A 57 4.79 -0.26 -12.22
CA PHE A 57 5.82 0.76 -12.01
C PHE A 57 5.25 2.16 -12.26
N ILE A 58 5.27 3.01 -11.23
CA ILE A 58 4.83 4.41 -11.32
C ILE A 58 6.06 5.31 -11.40
N SER A 59 6.13 6.16 -12.42
CA SER A 59 7.26 7.08 -12.56
C SER A 59 7.29 8.14 -11.45
N LYS A 60 8.48 8.45 -10.93
CA LYS A 60 8.70 9.56 -9.98
C LYS A 60 8.82 10.92 -10.67
N LYS A 61 9.18 10.94 -11.95
CA LYS A 61 9.47 12.14 -12.75
C LYS A 61 8.98 11.97 -14.19
N GLU A 62 8.88 13.05 -14.95
CA GLU A 62 8.32 13.00 -16.31
C GLU A 62 9.15 12.16 -17.30
N SER A 63 10.48 12.15 -17.14
CA SER A 63 11.41 11.40 -18.01
C SER A 63 12.25 10.39 -17.20
N PRO A 64 11.68 9.25 -16.81
CA PRO A 64 12.41 8.20 -16.09
C PRO A 64 13.46 7.55 -16.99
N LYS A 65 14.68 7.34 -16.47
CA LYS A 65 15.81 6.73 -17.20
C LYS A 65 16.33 5.46 -16.55
N THR A 66 16.15 5.33 -15.24
CA THR A 66 16.69 4.23 -14.43
C THR A 66 15.61 3.56 -13.62
N ALA A 67 15.82 2.31 -13.17
CA ALA A 67 14.86 1.62 -12.31
C ALA A 67 14.55 2.37 -11.02
N SER A 68 15.53 3.12 -10.48
CA SER A 68 15.34 3.99 -9.30
C SER A 68 14.39 5.16 -9.52
N ASP A 69 14.12 5.53 -10.78
CA ASP A 69 13.16 6.58 -11.13
C ASP A 69 11.71 6.09 -11.07
N TYR A 70 11.48 4.80 -10.87
CA TYR A 70 10.15 4.23 -10.68
C TYR A 70 9.90 3.89 -9.21
N ARG A 71 8.62 3.93 -8.83
CA ARG A 71 8.09 3.31 -7.62
C ARG A 71 7.41 2.01 -8.03
N PRO A 72 7.92 0.83 -7.62
CA PRO A 72 7.17 -0.40 -7.77
C PRO A 72 5.97 -0.36 -6.80
N ILE A 73 4.78 -0.63 -7.31
CA ILE A 73 3.54 -0.78 -6.55
C ILE A 73 3.07 -2.21 -6.72
N CYS A 74 3.10 -2.98 -5.65
CA CYS A 74 2.62 -4.36 -5.63
C CYS A 74 1.15 -4.40 -5.18
N VAL A 75 0.28 -4.98 -6.00
CA VAL A 75 -1.15 -5.11 -5.74
C VAL A 75 -1.48 -6.58 -5.57
N LEU A 76 -1.86 -6.96 -4.35
CA LEU A 76 -2.34 -8.31 -4.01
C LEU A 76 -3.78 -8.54 -4.49
N PRO A 77 -4.27 -9.79 -4.50
CA PRO A 77 -5.70 -10.07 -4.68
C PRO A 77 -6.55 -9.31 -3.67
N HIS A 78 -7.72 -8.84 -4.09
CA HIS A 78 -8.61 -8.06 -3.21
C HIS A 78 -9.04 -8.81 -1.94
N ILE A 79 -9.15 -10.14 -2.00
CA ILE A 79 -9.50 -10.97 -0.84
C ILE A 79 -8.39 -10.87 0.24
N VAL A 80 -7.12 -10.95 -0.17
CA VAL A 80 -5.98 -10.80 0.75
C VAL A 80 -5.85 -9.36 1.24
N GLN A 81 -6.07 -8.37 0.38
CA GLN A 81 -6.14 -6.96 0.83
C GLN A 81 -7.25 -6.74 1.87
N THR A 82 -8.40 -7.41 1.72
CA THR A 82 -9.51 -7.35 2.69
C THR A 82 -9.08 -7.94 4.02
N LEU A 83 -8.41 -9.11 4.01
CA LEU A 83 -7.81 -9.69 5.21
C LEU A 83 -6.82 -8.73 5.89
N HIS A 84 -5.90 -8.14 5.12
CA HIS A 84 -4.91 -7.21 5.65
C HIS A 84 -5.56 -5.96 6.26
N ARG A 85 -6.65 -5.44 5.69
CA ARG A 85 -7.41 -4.32 6.27
C ARG A 85 -8.09 -4.69 7.58
N ILE A 86 -8.61 -5.92 7.70
CA ILE A 86 -9.18 -6.42 8.95
C ILE A 86 -8.07 -6.50 10.01
N ILE A 87 -6.92 -7.08 9.66
CA ILE A 87 -5.76 -7.18 10.57
C ILE A 87 -5.28 -5.79 10.97
N ASP A 88 -5.07 -4.88 10.02
CA ASP A 88 -4.68 -3.48 10.30
C ASP A 88 -5.66 -2.79 11.24
N SER A 89 -6.97 -2.88 10.98
CA SER A 89 -8.01 -2.29 11.85
C SER A 89 -7.91 -2.79 13.30
N ARG A 90 -7.49 -4.04 13.50
CA ARG A 90 -7.23 -4.61 14.83
C ARG A 90 -5.91 -4.12 15.42
N LEU A 91 -4.84 -4.09 14.63
CA LEU A 91 -3.51 -3.60 15.05
C LEU A 91 -3.53 -2.11 15.44
N GLN A 92 -4.37 -1.29 14.81
CA GLN A 92 -4.53 0.12 15.18
C GLN A 92 -5.01 0.32 16.63
N LYS A 93 -5.60 -0.71 17.27
CA LYS A 93 -6.06 -0.67 18.66
C LYS A 93 -4.95 -0.97 19.67
N LEU A 94 -3.78 -1.41 19.21
CA LEU A 94 -2.66 -1.71 20.10
C LEU A 94 -2.03 -0.41 20.64
N PRO A 95 -1.58 -0.43 21.92
CA PRO A 95 -0.87 0.69 22.51
C PRO A 95 0.54 0.79 21.91
N ILE A 96 0.72 1.74 20.99
CA ILE A 96 2.02 2.08 20.39
C ILE A 96 2.37 3.50 20.88
N SER A 97 3.66 3.80 21.01
CA SER A 97 4.21 5.12 21.34
C SER A 97 3.45 6.26 20.63
N GLU A 98 3.09 7.30 21.37
CA GLU A 98 2.35 8.46 20.85
C GLU A 98 3.16 9.23 19.79
N GLU A 99 4.48 9.11 19.82
CA GLU A 99 5.42 9.67 18.86
C GLU A 99 5.36 8.97 17.49
N HIS A 100 4.81 7.75 17.43
CA HIS A 100 4.63 7.04 16.18
C HIS A 100 3.32 7.46 15.50
N VAL A 101 3.42 8.48 14.66
CA VAL A 101 2.27 9.00 13.87
C VAL A 101 2.20 8.46 12.44
N GLY A 102 3.24 7.75 11.99
CA GLY A 102 3.27 7.07 10.69
C GLY A 102 2.28 5.89 10.64
N PHE A 103 1.63 5.68 9.49
CA PHE A 103 0.68 4.57 9.28
C PHE A 103 -0.48 4.49 10.30
N ARG A 104 -0.75 5.55 11.05
CA ARG A 104 -1.89 5.70 11.96
C ARG A 104 -3.05 6.41 11.25
N LYS A 105 -4.27 6.22 11.75
CA LYS A 105 -5.47 6.95 11.30
C LYS A 105 -5.52 8.39 11.85
N MET A 106 -4.47 9.17 11.59
CA MET A 106 -4.34 10.58 11.98
C MET A 106 -3.50 11.35 10.97
N ASP A 107 -3.61 12.69 10.95
CA ASP A 107 -2.76 13.54 10.12
C ASP A 107 -1.37 13.72 10.75
N GLY A 108 -0.57 12.64 10.71
CA GLY A 108 0.77 12.61 11.30
C GLY A 108 1.74 13.60 10.65
N CYS A 109 1.55 13.93 9.37
CA CYS A 109 2.43 14.86 8.66
C CYS A 109 2.24 16.29 9.19
N SER A 110 0.99 16.75 9.29
CA SER A 110 0.69 18.08 9.82
C SER A 110 1.09 18.19 11.28
N ILE A 111 0.81 17.18 12.10
CA ILE A 111 1.17 17.15 13.53
C ILE A 111 2.69 17.26 13.69
N ASN A 112 3.46 16.41 13.01
CA ASN A 112 4.93 16.45 13.07
C ASN A 112 5.49 17.78 12.58
N HIS A 113 4.90 18.35 11.53
CA HIS A 113 5.30 19.66 11.02
C HIS A 113 5.08 20.76 12.07
N GLN A 114 3.91 20.79 12.72
CA GLN A 114 3.61 21.77 13.77
C GLN A 114 4.53 21.62 14.97
N ILE A 115 4.81 20.38 15.41
CA ILE A 115 5.76 20.10 16.50
C ILE A 115 7.15 20.65 16.13
N LEU A 116 7.65 20.35 14.94
CA LEU A 116 8.95 20.81 14.47
C LEU A 116 9.03 22.35 14.41
N VAL A 117 8.01 22.99 13.84
CA VAL A 117 7.94 24.46 13.78
C VAL A 117 7.91 25.06 15.19
N GLY A 118 7.16 24.47 16.11
CA GLY A 118 7.10 24.88 17.52
C GLY A 118 8.45 24.78 18.22
N LEU A 119 9.18 23.66 18.03
CA LEU A 119 10.52 23.46 18.57
C LEU A 119 11.50 24.51 18.06
N ILE A 120 11.48 24.82 16.77
CA ILE A 120 12.34 25.85 16.16
C ILE A 120 12.01 27.24 16.71
N LYS A 121 10.71 27.58 16.84
CA LYS A 121 10.28 28.88 17.39
C LYS A 121 10.73 29.04 18.84
N ARG A 122 10.51 28.03 19.69
CA ARG A 122 10.91 28.04 21.10
C ARG A 122 12.42 28.15 21.29
N SER A 123 13.19 27.46 20.44
CA SER A 123 14.66 27.58 20.42
C SER A 123 15.10 29.02 20.16
N LYS A 124 14.47 29.70 19.19
CA LYS A 124 14.73 31.12 18.89
C LYS A 124 14.35 32.05 20.05
N GLU A 125 13.15 31.88 20.62
CA GLU A 125 12.66 32.69 21.74
C GLU A 125 13.55 32.56 22.99
N GLN A 126 14.06 31.36 23.26
CA GLN A 126 14.92 31.10 24.42
C GLN A 126 16.41 31.31 24.14
N SER A 127 16.79 31.66 22.91
CA SER A 127 18.19 31.73 22.47
C SER A 127 18.99 30.46 22.78
N LYS A 128 18.32 29.30 22.73
CA LYS A 128 18.95 27.98 22.98
C LYS A 128 19.22 27.27 21.66
N PRO A 129 20.41 26.71 21.44
CA PRO A 129 20.69 25.94 20.24
C PRO A 129 19.81 24.68 20.17
N ILE A 130 19.36 24.32 18.97
CA ILE A 130 18.66 23.06 18.67
C ILE A 130 19.43 22.31 17.60
N SER A 131 19.58 21.00 17.77
CA SER A 131 20.16 20.10 16.78
C SER A 131 19.07 19.16 16.27
N LEU A 132 18.93 19.08 14.95
CA LEU A 132 17.95 18.23 14.30
C LEU A 132 18.70 17.17 13.48
N ALA A 133 18.30 15.90 13.63
CA ALA A 133 18.78 14.80 12.82
C ALA A 133 17.62 14.25 11.98
N TRP A 134 17.87 14.00 10.71
CA TRP A 134 16.92 13.35 9.82
C TRP A 134 17.43 11.95 9.47
N LEU A 135 16.63 10.94 9.73
CA LEU A 135 16.96 9.54 9.51
C LEU A 135 16.00 8.96 8.46
N ASP A 136 16.55 8.42 7.38
CA ASP A 136 15.79 7.71 6.35
C ASP A 136 16.40 6.34 6.09
N MET A 137 15.54 5.32 6.14
CA MET A 137 15.95 3.93 6.03
C MET A 137 15.90 3.49 4.56
N ARG A 138 17.08 3.17 4.00
CA ARG A 138 17.16 2.66 2.63
C ARG A 138 16.41 1.33 2.53
N LYS A 139 15.41 1.28 1.64
CA LYS A 139 14.60 0.08 1.35
C LYS A 139 14.04 -0.57 2.62
N ALA A 140 13.41 0.22 3.49
CA ALA A 140 12.89 -0.26 4.79
C ALA A 140 12.04 -1.55 4.70
N PHE A 141 11.31 -1.76 3.60
CA PHE A 141 10.49 -2.95 3.39
C PHE A 141 11.24 -4.16 2.81
N ASP A 142 12.34 -3.93 2.06
CA ASP A 142 13.16 -5.01 1.51
C ASP A 142 14.21 -5.48 2.52
N SER A 143 14.67 -4.56 3.37
CA SER A 143 15.74 -4.78 4.34
C SER A 143 15.25 -5.40 5.66
N ARG A 144 14.00 -5.87 5.73
CA ARG A 144 13.45 -6.48 6.95
C ARG A 144 14.11 -7.84 7.21
N ARG A 145 14.64 -8.03 8.41
CA ARG A 145 15.11 -9.32 8.90
C ARG A 145 13.92 -10.02 9.57
N LEU A 146 13.46 -11.12 8.97
CA LEU A 146 12.20 -11.78 9.38
C LEU A 146 12.28 -12.41 10.78
N ASP A 147 13.48 -12.79 11.20
CA ASP A 147 13.74 -13.43 12.49
C ASP A 147 13.46 -12.50 13.67
N ASN A 148 13.85 -11.22 13.61
CA ASN A 148 13.70 -10.32 14.75
C ASN A 148 12.25 -9.84 14.94
N THR A 149 11.55 -9.51 13.85
CA THR A 149 10.18 -8.94 13.90
C THR A 149 9.16 -9.97 14.38
N THR A 150 9.35 -11.25 14.06
CA THR A 150 8.48 -12.34 14.52
C THR A 150 8.62 -12.58 16.02
N THR A 151 9.83 -12.52 16.58
CA THR A 151 10.07 -12.63 18.03
C THR A 151 9.43 -11.49 18.83
N GLU A 152 9.55 -10.24 18.37
CA GLU A 152 8.97 -9.09 19.08
C GLU A 152 7.44 -9.14 19.07
N LEU A 153 6.82 -9.39 17.91
CA LEU A 153 5.36 -9.49 17.79
C LEU A 153 4.78 -10.74 18.48
N SER A 154 5.52 -11.85 18.52
CA SER A 154 5.09 -13.07 19.23
C SER A 154 5.27 -12.98 20.75
N SER A 155 6.12 -12.06 21.22
CA SER A 155 6.28 -11.79 22.66
C SER A 155 5.14 -10.95 23.23
N ASP A 156 4.41 -10.22 22.38
CA ASP A 156 3.23 -9.48 22.79
C ASP A 156 2.00 -10.39 22.83
N SER A 157 1.55 -10.72 24.05
CA SER A 157 0.37 -11.55 24.30
C SER A 157 -0.92 -11.04 23.66
N THR A 158 -0.96 -9.77 23.23
CA THR A 158 -2.12 -9.16 22.57
C THR A 158 -2.20 -9.48 21.08
N VAL A 159 -1.11 -9.96 20.47
CA VAL A 159 -1.04 -10.33 19.07
C VAL A 159 -1.03 -11.84 18.94
N SER A 160 -2.07 -12.41 18.32
CA SER A 160 -2.10 -13.84 18.01
C SER A 160 -0.95 -14.20 17.07
N SER A 161 -0.15 -15.21 17.42
CA SER A 161 0.97 -15.70 16.59
C SER A 161 0.55 -16.03 15.15
N ARG A 162 -0.70 -16.43 14.94
CA ARG A 162 -1.25 -16.73 13.61
C ARG A 162 -1.38 -15.49 12.71
N CYS A 163 -1.62 -14.32 13.29
CA CYS A 163 -1.62 -13.05 12.54
C CYS A 163 -0.20 -12.67 12.10
N VAL A 164 0.80 -13.04 12.90
CA VAL A 164 2.22 -12.84 12.58
C VAL A 164 2.58 -13.74 11.39
N ASP A 165 2.24 -15.02 11.43
CA ASP A 165 2.50 -15.97 10.34
C ASP A 165 1.94 -15.47 8.99
N ILE A 166 0.66 -15.05 9.00
CA ILE A 166 -0.04 -14.51 7.81
C ILE A 166 0.67 -13.28 7.22
N THR A 167 1.17 -12.37 8.05
CA THR A 167 1.86 -11.16 7.58
C THR A 167 3.29 -11.44 7.11
N THR A 168 3.91 -12.51 7.61
CA THR A 168 5.25 -12.92 7.17
C THR A 168 5.27 -13.69 5.86
N ASP A 169 4.25 -14.49 5.57
CA ASP A 169 4.22 -15.41 4.41
C ASP A 169 3.91 -14.73 3.07
N THR A 170 3.65 -13.42 3.04
CA THR A 170 3.38 -12.69 1.78
C THR A 170 4.67 -12.54 0.95
N SER A 171 5.10 -13.60 0.27
CA SER A 171 6.13 -13.56 -0.75
C SER A 171 5.53 -13.14 -2.09
N VAL A 172 5.91 -11.96 -2.59
CA VAL A 172 5.40 -11.41 -3.84
C VAL A 172 6.14 -12.03 -5.03
N SER A 173 5.44 -12.83 -5.83
CA SER A 173 5.86 -13.15 -7.20
C SER A 173 5.61 -11.94 -8.12
N VAL A 174 6.59 -11.58 -8.94
CA VAL A 174 6.55 -10.35 -9.75
C VAL A 174 6.06 -10.68 -11.16
N THR A 175 4.81 -10.33 -11.46
CA THR A 175 4.31 -10.37 -12.85
C THR A 175 4.38 -8.96 -13.45
N TYR A 176 5.26 -8.77 -14.44
CA TYR A 176 5.42 -7.50 -15.15
C TYR A 176 4.21 -7.26 -16.05
N SER A 177 3.55 -6.12 -15.86
CA SER A 177 2.51 -5.64 -16.77
C SER A 177 2.91 -4.25 -17.25
N PRO A 178 3.34 -4.09 -18.52
CA PRO A 178 3.70 -2.77 -19.03
C PRO A 178 2.49 -1.86 -18.93
N ALA A 179 2.69 -0.65 -18.40
CA ALA A 179 1.67 0.39 -18.46
C ALA A 179 1.30 0.58 -19.94
N ALA A 180 -0.01 0.59 -20.23
CA ALA A 180 -0.48 0.93 -21.58
C ALA A 180 0.19 2.25 -21.99
N PRO A 181 0.74 2.36 -23.20
CA PRO A 181 1.31 3.62 -23.66
C PRO A 181 0.24 4.68 -23.52
N GLN A 182 0.53 5.75 -22.79
CA GLN A 182 -0.31 6.92 -22.79
C GLN A 182 -0.31 7.41 -24.24
N GLY A 183 -1.37 7.10 -24.98
CA GLY A 183 -1.55 7.58 -26.33
C GLY A 183 -1.42 9.09 -26.27
N HIS A 184 -0.40 9.63 -26.94
CA HIS A 184 -0.45 10.99 -27.40
C HIS A 184 -1.82 11.16 -28.05
N ARG A 185 -2.66 12.04 -27.48
CA ARG A 185 -3.83 12.55 -28.18
C ARG A 185 -3.29 13.18 -29.45
N GLY A 186 -3.33 12.40 -30.53
CA GLY A 186 -2.95 12.85 -31.86
C GLY A 186 -3.78 14.09 -32.16
N ASP A 187 -3.09 15.16 -32.52
CA ASP A 187 -3.66 16.25 -33.30
C ASP A 187 -4.49 15.63 -34.41
N ARG A 188 -5.77 16.01 -34.46
CA ARG A 188 -6.64 15.72 -35.59
C ARG A 188 -5.96 16.25 -36.86
N PRO A 189 -5.88 15.48 -37.96
CA PRO A 189 -5.49 16.04 -39.23
C PRO A 189 -6.49 17.16 -39.56
N ARG A 190 -5.98 18.38 -39.77
CA ARG A 190 -6.78 19.45 -40.36
C ARG A 190 -7.05 19.06 -41.80
N ASP A 191 -8.31 18.76 -42.10
CA ASP A 191 -8.82 18.70 -43.46
C ASP A 191 -8.47 20.01 -44.18
N PHE A 192 -7.56 19.93 -45.15
CA PHE A 192 -7.42 20.92 -46.20
C PHE A 192 -7.91 20.29 -47.50
N SER A 193 -9.20 20.46 -47.76
CA SER A 193 -9.76 20.42 -49.10
C SER A 193 -9.17 21.55 -49.94
N GLY A 194 -8.64 21.25 -51.12
CA GLY A 194 -8.27 22.30 -52.08
C GLY A 194 -7.32 21.87 -53.19
N ALA A 195 -7.88 21.23 -54.22
CA ALA A 195 -7.56 21.31 -55.64
C ALA A 195 -6.16 21.78 -56.09
N GLN A 196 -5.49 21.00 -56.95
CA GLN A 196 -5.45 21.26 -58.40
C GLN A 196 -4.55 20.24 -59.14
N SER A 197 -4.83 20.15 -60.43
CA SER A 197 -4.51 19.13 -61.41
C SER A 197 -3.18 19.34 -62.16
N LEU A 198 -2.78 18.29 -62.90
CA LEU A 198 -1.86 18.24 -64.06
C LEU A 198 -0.37 18.35 -63.67
N SER A 199 0.52 17.49 -64.15
CA SER A 199 0.64 16.90 -65.50
C SER A 199 1.20 15.48 -65.50
#